data_AF-A0A9P8C1A4-F1
#
_entry.id   AF-A0A9P8C1A4-F1
#
_cell.length_a   1.000
_cell.length_b   1.000
_cell.length_c   1.000
_cell.angle_alpha   90.00
_cell.angle_beta   90.00
_cell.angle_gamma   90.00
#
_symmetry.space_group_name_H-M   'P 1'
#
loop_
_entity.id
_entity.type
_entity.pdbx_description
1 polymer ?
#
loop_
_entity_poly.entity_id
_entity_poly.type
_entity_poly.pdbx_seq_one_letter_code
_entity_poly.pdbx_strand_id
1 'polypeptide(L)'
;MPLVVPGVTSTSMDEGASKNEQWANKLVGKKLGESSDATTFARAELPKPTRIIEPGSIVTRDFNPERLNVHLKEDGTVSHVNHQ
;
A
#
# COMPACT_ATOMS: atom_id res chain seq x y z
N MET A 1 -5.19 26.91 23.20
CA MET A 1 -6.03 25.71 23.40
C MET A 1 -5.40 24.56 22.65
N PRO A 2 -4.82 23.56 23.32
CA PRO A 2 -4.24 22.40 22.64
C PRO A 2 -5.37 21.47 22.18
N LEU A 3 -5.47 21.23 20.87
CA LEU A 3 -6.36 20.24 20.29
C LEU A 3 -5.72 18.86 20.48
N VAL A 4 -6.08 18.19 21.56
CA VAL A 4 -5.85 16.75 21.69
C VAL A 4 -6.85 16.04 20.77
N VAL A 5 -6.34 15.32 19.77
CA VAL A 5 -7.13 14.39 18.96
C VAL A 5 -6.92 12.98 19.53
N PRO A 6 -7.90 12.40 20.25
CA PRO A 6 -7.87 10.99 20.64
C PRO A 6 -8.45 10.18 19.49
N GLY A 7 -7.60 9.42 18.79
CA GLY A 7 -8.02 8.69 17.59
C GLY A 7 -7.02 7.64 17.11
N VAL A 8 -6.49 6.82 18.01
CA VAL A 8 -5.92 5.51 17.66
C VAL A 8 -6.53 4.48 18.62
N THR A 9 -7.76 4.10 18.32
CA THR A 9 -8.40 2.89 18.84
C THR A 9 -8.92 2.12 17.66
N SER A 10 -8.05 1.36 17.00
CA SER A 10 -8.47 0.29 16.09
C SER A 10 -8.15 -1.02 16.78
N THR A 11 -9.03 -1.38 17.70
CA THR A 11 -9.18 -2.72 18.25
C THR A 11 -9.50 -3.67 17.10
N SER A 12 -8.54 -4.55 16.79
CA SER A 12 -8.71 -5.93 16.32
C SER A 12 -10.16 -6.40 16.07
N MET A 13 -10.67 -6.20 14.85
CA MET A 13 -11.84 -6.90 14.26
C MET A 13 -11.84 -6.67 12.73
N ASP A 14 -10.82 -7.16 12.01
CA ASP A 14 -10.77 -7.48 10.55
C ASP A 14 -9.30 -7.45 10.11
N GLU A 15 -8.63 -8.61 10.15
CA GLU A 15 -7.20 -8.70 9.84
C GLU A 15 -6.88 -8.38 8.36
N GLY A 16 -7.89 -8.44 7.47
CA GLY A 16 -7.77 -8.16 6.04
C GLY A 16 -7.74 -6.68 5.70
N ALA A 17 -8.75 -5.90 6.14
CA ALA A 17 -8.80 -4.45 5.91
C ALA A 17 -7.68 -3.72 6.65
N SER A 18 -7.35 -4.16 7.88
CA SER A 18 -6.28 -3.54 8.66
C SER A 18 -4.94 -3.57 7.95
N LYS A 19 -4.57 -4.69 7.29
CA LYS A 19 -3.30 -4.78 6.54
C LYS A 19 -3.31 -3.86 5.32
N ASN A 20 -4.45 -3.80 4.63
CA ASN A 20 -4.58 -2.99 3.43
C ASN A 20 -4.50 -1.49 3.73
N GLU A 21 -5.16 -1.04 4.80
CA GLU A 21 -5.08 0.34 5.29
C GLU A 21 -3.67 0.71 5.78
N GLN A 22 -3.00 -0.21 6.49
CA GLN A 22 -1.62 0.00 6.92
C GLN A 22 -0.68 0.24 5.74
N TRP A 23 -0.79 -0.56 4.67
CA TRP A 23 0.03 -0.38 3.48
C TRP A 23 -0.41 0.82 2.64
N ALA A 24 -1.72 1.12 2.58
CA ALA A 24 -2.23 2.30 1.92
C ALA A 24 -1.65 3.57 2.54
N ASN A 25 -1.70 3.69 3.87
CA ASN A 25 -1.14 4.83 4.60
C ASN A 25 0.37 4.99 4.41
N LYS A 26 1.10 3.89 4.20
CA LYS A 26 2.56 3.92 3.97
C LYS A 26 2.93 4.27 2.53
N LEU A 27 2.19 3.74 1.56
CA LEU A 27 2.60 3.72 0.15
C LEU A 27 1.90 4.79 -0.69
N VAL A 28 0.61 5.06 -0.45
CA VAL A 28 -0.18 5.97 -1.29
C VAL A 28 0.45 7.36 -1.30
N GLY A 29 0.64 7.92 -2.49
CA GLY A 29 1.28 9.21 -2.69
C GLY A 29 2.81 9.19 -2.71
N LYS A 30 3.46 8.05 -2.42
CA LYS A 30 4.91 7.86 -2.60
C LYS A 30 5.24 7.18 -3.93
N LYS A 31 6.48 7.32 -4.38
CA LYS A 31 7.03 6.56 -5.51
C LYS A 31 7.73 5.29 -5.03
N LEU A 32 7.79 4.27 -5.87
CA LEU A 32 8.60 3.07 -5.58
C LEU A 32 10.01 3.23 -6.15
N GLY A 33 11.02 3.03 -5.31
CA GLY A 33 12.43 3.12 -5.68
C GLY A 33 13.30 2.05 -5.02
N GLU A 34 14.61 2.28 -5.02
CA GLU A 34 15.59 1.38 -4.39
C GLU A 34 15.73 1.64 -2.88
N SER A 35 15.65 2.91 -2.47
CA SER A 35 15.72 3.37 -1.09
C SER A 35 14.38 3.93 -0.60
N SER A 36 14.22 3.95 0.73
CA SER A 36 13.10 4.58 1.43
C SER A 36 13.50 6.00 1.84
N ASP A 37 12.79 6.98 1.32
CA ASP A 37 12.99 8.42 1.53
C ASP A 37 11.65 9.10 1.88
N ALA A 38 11.65 10.43 2.05
CA ALA A 38 10.41 11.17 2.35
C ALA A 38 9.32 10.97 1.27
N THR A 39 9.73 10.91 0.00
CA THR A 39 8.84 10.80 -1.18
C THR A 39 8.90 9.44 -1.88
N THR A 40 9.84 8.58 -1.49
CA THR A 40 10.10 7.29 -2.14
C THR A 40 10.02 6.15 -1.12
N PHE A 41 9.59 4.98 -1.53
CA PHE A 41 9.56 3.78 -0.72
C PHE A 41 10.36 2.67 -1.41
N ALA A 42 11.24 1.99 -0.66
CA ALA A 42 12.07 0.93 -1.19
C ALA A 42 11.22 -0.28 -1.58
N ARG A 43 11.38 -0.78 -2.81
CA ARG A 43 10.74 -2.03 -3.26
C ARG A 43 11.13 -3.24 -2.40
N ALA A 44 12.32 -3.21 -1.79
CA ALA A 44 12.81 -4.27 -0.90
C ALA A 44 12.03 -4.36 0.42
N GLU A 45 11.39 -3.28 0.85
CA GLU A 45 10.61 -3.22 2.10
C GLU A 45 9.14 -3.63 1.92
N LEU A 46 8.72 -3.92 0.68
CA LEU A 46 7.39 -4.44 0.40
C LEU A 46 7.26 -5.88 0.92
N PRO A 47 6.07 -6.29 1.40
CA PRO A 47 5.84 -7.65 1.84
C PRO A 47 5.99 -8.61 0.65
N LYS A 48 6.41 -9.85 0.88
CA LYS A 48 6.42 -10.87 -0.16
C LYS A 48 5.29 -11.85 0.14
N PRO A 49 4.38 -12.16 -0.82
CA PRO A 49 4.39 -11.75 -2.22
C PRO A 49 3.83 -10.33 -2.47
N THR A 50 4.44 -9.58 -3.40
CA THR A 50 3.90 -8.29 -3.90
C THR A 50 3.89 -8.27 -5.43
N ARG A 51 2.85 -7.68 -6.02
CA ARG A 51 2.75 -7.40 -7.46
C ARG A 51 2.59 -5.90 -7.69
N ILE A 52 3.47 -5.33 -8.50
CA ILE A 52 3.38 -3.94 -8.94
C ILE A 52 2.61 -3.92 -10.26
N ILE A 53 1.58 -3.09 -10.33
CA ILE A 53 0.67 -2.99 -11.48
C ILE A 53 0.77 -1.57 -12.02
N GLU A 54 1.35 -1.45 -13.20
CA GLU A 54 1.47 -0.17 -13.91
C GLU A 54 0.15 0.18 -14.62
N PRO A 55 -0.11 1.48 -14.86
CA PRO A 55 -1.27 1.91 -15.63
C PRO A 55 -1.36 1.19 -16.98
N GLY A 56 -2.55 0.73 -17.35
CA GLY A 56 -2.78 0.02 -18.62
C GLY A 56 -2.25 -1.42 -18.66
N SER A 57 -1.58 -1.90 -17.61
CA SER A 57 -1.17 -3.31 -17.53
C SER A 57 -2.38 -4.22 -17.43
N ILE A 58 -2.46 -5.19 -18.34
CA ILE A 58 -3.45 -6.25 -18.28
C ILE A 58 -2.96 -7.28 -17.26
N VAL A 59 -3.74 -7.49 -16.21
CA VAL A 59 -3.42 -8.45 -15.14
C VAL A 59 -4.51 -9.49 -15.00
N THR A 60 -4.11 -10.71 -14.66
CA THR A 60 -5.05 -11.77 -14.28
C THR A 60 -5.69 -11.45 -12.94
N ARG A 61 -6.98 -11.83 -12.80
CA ARG A 61 -7.79 -11.66 -11.59
C ARG A 61 -7.73 -12.92 -10.72
N ASP A 62 -6.54 -13.51 -10.60
CA ASP A 62 -6.29 -14.65 -9.72
C ASP A 62 -6.24 -14.19 -8.26
N PHE A 63 -6.90 -14.95 -7.37
CA PHE A 63 -6.97 -14.65 -5.94
C PHE A 63 -5.76 -15.25 -5.21
N ASN A 64 -4.94 -14.40 -4.61
CA ASN A 64 -3.87 -14.75 -3.70
C ASN A 64 -3.93 -13.84 -2.44
N PRO A 65 -4.51 -14.30 -1.32
CA PRO A 65 -4.80 -13.47 -0.16
C PRO A 65 -3.54 -12.92 0.53
N GLU A 66 -2.40 -13.58 0.36
CA GLU A 66 -1.10 -13.13 0.90
C GLU A 66 -0.43 -12.07 0.03
N ARG A 67 -0.92 -11.84 -1.20
CA ARG A 67 -0.28 -10.94 -2.15
C ARG A 67 -0.79 -9.51 -2.03
N LEU A 68 0.13 -8.60 -1.77
CA LEU A 68 -0.12 -7.17 -1.90
C LEU A 68 -0.04 -6.77 -3.38
N ASN A 69 -1.13 -6.26 -3.94
CA ASN A 69 -1.12 -5.58 -5.22
C ASN A 69 -0.92 -4.08 -4.98
N VAL A 70 0.06 -3.49 -5.67
CA VAL A 70 0.35 -2.05 -5.62
C VAL A 70 0.09 -1.46 -6.99
N HIS A 71 -0.90 -0.58 -7.08
CA HIS A 71 -1.24 0.09 -8.33
C HIS A 71 -0.50 1.42 -8.43
N LEU A 72 0.13 1.64 -9.57
CA LEU A 72 0.83 2.88 -9.88
C LEU A 72 -0.02 3.77 -10.79
N LYS A 73 0.25 5.06 -10.75
CA LYS A 73 -0.21 6.07 -11.71
C LYS A 73 0.85 6.25 -12.82
N GLU A 74 0.51 7.01 -13.85
CA GLU A 74 1.39 7.29 -15.00
C GLU A 74 2.68 8.02 -14.60
N ASP A 75 2.67 8.75 -13.48
CA ASP A 75 3.83 9.44 -12.92
C ASP A 75 4.74 8.54 -12.05
N GLY A 76 4.37 7.26 -11.88
CA GLY A 76 5.07 6.29 -11.04
C GLY A 76 4.72 6.38 -9.54
N THR A 77 3.73 7.19 -9.17
CA THR A 77 3.24 7.31 -7.79
C THR A 77 2.22 6.23 -7.48
N VAL A 78 2.23 5.69 -6.26
CA VAL A 78 1.24 4.70 -5.83
C VAL A 78 -0.15 5.35 -5.72
N SER A 79 -1.13 4.78 -6.43
CA SER A 79 -2.54 5.21 -6.39
C SER A 79 -3.28 4.54 -5.25
N HIS A 80 -3.23 3.21 -5.18
CA HIS A 80 -3.90 2.41 -4.17
C HIS A 80 -3.24 1.03 -4.05
N VAL A 81 -3.62 0.32 -2.98
CA VAL A 81 -3.16 -1.04 -2.72
C VAL A 81 -4.33 -1.95 -2.35
N ASN A 82 -4.22 -3.23 -2.68
CA ASN A 82 -5.22 -4.23 -2.35
C ASN A 82 -4.59 -5.61 -2.15
N HIS A 83 -5.09 -6.36 -1.17
CA HIS A 83 -4.84 -7.80 -1.07
C HIS A 83 -5.98 -8.53 -1.77
N GLN A 84 -5.63 -9.35 -2.76
CA GLN A 84 -6.57 -10.15 -3.55
C GLN A 84 -5.90 -11.43 -3.99
#